data_AF-A0A522D514-F1
#
_entry.id   AF-A0A522D514-F1
#
_cell.length_a   1.000
_cell.length_b   1.000
_cell.length_c   1.000
_cell.angle_alpha   90.00
_cell.angle_beta   90.00
_cell.angle_gamma   90.00
#
_symmetry.space_group_name_H-M   'P 1'
#
loop_
_entity.id
_entity.type
_entity.pdbx_description
1 polymer ?
#
loop_
_entity_poly.entity_id
_entity_poly.type
_entity_poly.pdbx_seq_one_letter_code
_entity_poly.pdbx_strand_id
1 'polypeptide(L)'
;MSDTTALRDEIKKTFFPFAAEKGFSRSKGSSLFYTFRKITPEGGYVFDIQFEKYHRPRFVVNLGSCGPAGVDFAGRKVAISDMQPSDTANFARLKPRTGGSTRSWFCQDRGLLKSLLTFRRLDDPAVTVASFIGLFGEAEDYLYNNVKGPHIFSLRFAT
;
A
#
# COMPACT_ATOMS: atom_id res chain seq x y z
N MET A 1 -7.34 -17.24 16.22
CA MET A 1 -6.73 -15.97 15.75
C MET A 1 -6.62 -16.04 14.23
N SER A 2 -6.92 -14.95 13.51
CA SER A 2 -6.75 -14.93 12.05
C SER A 2 -5.26 -14.94 11.71
N ASP A 3 -4.85 -15.67 10.67
CA ASP A 3 -3.47 -15.70 10.16
C ASP A 3 -2.93 -14.29 9.82
N THR A 4 -3.82 -13.31 9.64
CA THR A 4 -3.46 -11.92 9.35
C THR A 4 -3.24 -11.04 10.58
N THR A 5 -3.64 -11.47 11.79
CA THR A 5 -3.59 -10.62 12.99
C THR A 5 -2.15 -10.20 13.27
N ALA A 6 -1.20 -11.15 13.26
CA ALA A 6 0.21 -10.86 13.50
C ALA A 6 0.79 -9.85 12.49
N LEU A 7 0.47 -10.00 11.20
CA LEU A 7 0.90 -9.06 10.16
C LEU A 7 0.34 -7.66 10.36
N ARG A 8 -0.96 -7.58 10.65
CA ARG A 8 -1.66 -6.31 10.88
C ARG A 8 -1.10 -5.58 12.10
N ASP A 9 -0.82 -6.30 13.17
CA ASP A 9 -0.29 -5.72 14.40
C ASP A 9 1.16 -5.26 14.21
N GLU A 10 1.98 -6.00 13.47
CA GLU A 10 3.34 -5.57 13.12
C GLU A 10 3.34 -4.34 12.20
N ILE A 11 2.43 -4.26 11.22
CA ILE A 11 2.25 -3.05 10.40
C ILE A 11 1.89 -1.85 11.28
N LYS A 12 0.94 -2.00 12.21
CA LYS A 12 0.56 -0.90 13.12
C LYS A 12 1.70 -0.48 14.02
N LYS A 13 2.45 -1.45 14.55
CA LYS A 13 3.56 -1.21 15.47
C LYS A 13 4.73 -0.50 14.79
N THR A 14 5.07 -0.92 13.57
CA THR A 14 6.35 -0.56 12.94
C THR A 14 6.16 0.43 11.80
N PHE A 15 5.16 0.23 10.94
CA PHE A 15 4.95 1.10 9.78
C PHE A 15 4.14 2.37 10.09
N PHE A 16 3.18 2.33 11.02
CA PHE A 16 2.37 3.54 11.30
C PHE A 16 3.21 4.69 11.85
N PRO A 17 4.12 4.49 12.82
CA PRO A 17 5.04 5.55 13.26
C PRO A 17 5.93 6.04 12.12
N PHE A 18 6.50 5.12 11.33
CA PHE A 18 7.30 5.47 10.16
C PHE A 18 6.52 6.36 9.17
N ALA A 19 5.28 6.03 8.84
CA ALA A 19 4.45 6.84 7.95
C ALA A 19 4.13 8.22 8.55
N ALA A 20 3.92 8.29 9.87
CA ALA A 20 3.70 9.55 10.59
C ALA A 20 4.93 10.46 10.54
N GLU A 21 6.14 9.90 10.71
CA GLU A 21 7.41 10.62 10.56
C GLU A 21 7.59 11.19 9.14
N LYS A 22 7.04 10.53 8.12
CA LYS A 22 6.99 11.03 6.73
C LYS A 22 5.91 12.10 6.48
N GLY A 23 5.13 12.44 7.50
CA GLY A 23 4.06 13.44 7.46
C GLY A 23 2.72 12.90 6.97
N PHE A 24 2.54 11.58 6.92
CA PHE A 24 1.24 10.98 6.63
C PHE A 24 0.41 10.79 7.89
N SER A 25 -0.88 11.05 7.78
CA SER A 25 -1.87 10.80 8.83
C SER A 25 -2.78 9.63 8.44
N ARG A 26 -3.12 8.79 9.41
CA ARG A 26 -4.08 7.69 9.21
C ARG A 26 -5.50 8.27 9.16
N SER A 27 -6.21 8.03 8.07
CA SER A 27 -7.65 8.34 7.97
C SER A 27 -8.53 7.23 8.56
N LYS A 28 -9.85 7.40 8.60
CA LYS A 28 -10.75 6.25 8.77
C LYS A 28 -10.63 5.32 7.55
N GLY A 29 -10.82 4.03 7.76
CA GLY A 29 -10.83 3.02 6.68
C GLY A 29 -11.60 1.78 7.12
N SER A 30 -11.72 0.80 6.23
CA SER A 30 -12.38 -0.47 6.53
C SER A 30 -11.40 -1.51 7.08
N SER A 31 -11.90 -2.71 7.41
CA SER A 31 -11.06 -3.84 7.83
C SER A 31 -10.06 -4.30 6.75
N LEU A 32 -10.31 -3.98 5.48
CA LEU A 32 -9.45 -4.32 4.35
C LEU A 32 -8.44 -3.24 3.98
N PHE A 33 -8.58 -2.00 4.48
CA PHE A 33 -7.77 -0.88 4.02
C PHE A 33 -7.25 -0.02 5.16
N TYR A 34 -5.92 0.14 5.21
CA TYR A 34 -5.28 1.20 5.98
C TYR A 34 -4.86 2.35 5.07
N THR A 35 -5.73 3.35 4.94
CA THR A 35 -5.55 4.60 4.17
C THR A 35 -4.79 5.68 4.94
N PHE A 36 -3.76 6.23 4.31
CA PHE A 36 -2.92 7.30 4.82
C PHE A 36 -2.94 8.48 3.86
N ARG A 37 -2.83 9.69 4.42
CA ARG A 37 -2.91 10.94 3.65
C ARG A 37 -1.89 11.94 4.12
N LYS A 38 -1.34 12.68 3.18
CA LYS A 38 -0.55 13.88 3.42
C LYS A 38 -1.12 14.99 2.54
N ILE A 39 -1.48 16.10 3.16
CA ILE A 39 -2.02 17.28 2.47
C ILE A 39 -0.97 18.37 2.58
N THR A 40 -0.66 18.99 1.45
CA THR A 40 0.35 20.03 1.28
C THR A 40 -0.23 21.16 0.43
N PRO A 41 0.38 22.36 0.40
CA PRO A 41 0.00 23.41 -0.54
C PRO A 41 0.04 22.97 -2.01
N GLU A 42 0.94 22.04 -2.35
CA GLU A 42 1.12 21.49 -3.69
C GLU A 42 0.04 20.47 -4.07
N GLY A 43 -0.70 19.95 -3.08
CA GLY A 43 -1.77 18.99 -3.29
C GLY A 43 -1.84 17.87 -2.26
N GLY A 44 -2.49 16.78 -2.66
CA GLY A 44 -2.76 15.64 -1.82
C GLY A 44 -2.03 14.39 -2.25
N TYR A 45 -1.42 13.70 -1.29
CA TYR A 45 -0.85 12.37 -1.47
C TYR A 45 -1.64 11.37 -0.64
N VAL A 46 -2.09 10.29 -1.29
CA VAL A 46 -2.85 9.22 -0.62
C VAL A 46 -2.23 7.87 -0.96
N PHE A 47 -2.17 7.01 0.04
CA PHE A 47 -1.97 5.60 -0.20
C PHE A 47 -2.86 4.77 0.70
N ASP A 48 -3.13 3.54 0.31
CA ASP A 48 -3.74 2.55 1.18
C ASP A 48 -2.92 1.26 1.22
N ILE A 49 -2.89 0.64 2.40
CA ILE A 49 -2.48 -0.75 2.57
C ILE A 49 -3.75 -1.59 2.41
N GLN A 50 -3.89 -2.24 1.27
CA GLN A 50 -4.98 -3.13 0.95
C GLN A 50 -4.63 -4.57 1.34
N PHE A 51 -5.37 -5.14 2.28
CA PHE A 51 -5.27 -6.54 2.64
C PHE A 51 -6.03 -7.44 1.66
N GLU A 52 -5.54 -8.67 1.52
CA GLU A 52 -6.21 -9.69 0.73
C GLU A 52 -7.60 -10.04 1.31
N LYS A 53 -8.62 -10.14 0.43
CA LYS A 53 -10.03 -10.20 0.82
C LYS A 53 -10.44 -11.50 1.53
N TYR A 54 -9.70 -12.59 1.33
CA TYR A 54 -9.91 -13.87 2.02
C TYR A 54 -9.03 -14.00 3.27
N HIS A 55 -8.58 -12.88 3.83
CA HIS A 55 -7.81 -12.81 5.07
C HIS A 55 -6.53 -13.68 5.03
N ARG A 56 -5.91 -13.80 3.86
CA ARG A 56 -4.53 -14.30 3.77
C ARG A 56 -3.57 -13.22 4.26
N PRO A 57 -2.42 -13.56 4.88
CA PRO A 57 -1.43 -12.61 5.37
C PRO A 57 -0.61 -12.01 4.23
N ARG A 58 -1.34 -11.27 3.38
CA ARG A 58 -0.83 -10.59 2.20
C ARG A 58 -1.46 -9.21 2.11
N PHE A 59 -0.68 -8.24 1.67
CA PHE A 59 -1.18 -6.91 1.40
C PHE A 59 -0.45 -6.28 0.23
N VAL A 60 -1.08 -5.26 -0.34
CA VAL A 60 -0.47 -4.44 -1.37
C VAL A 60 -0.71 -2.97 -1.07
N VAL A 61 0.09 -2.10 -1.66
CA VAL A 61 0.00 -0.67 -1.40
C VAL A 61 -0.47 0.04 -2.65
N ASN A 62 -1.62 0.69 -2.58
CA ASN A 62 -2.18 1.47 -3.65
C ASN A 62 -1.79 2.93 -3.45
N LEU A 63 -1.39 3.63 -4.52
CA LEU A 63 -0.83 4.98 -4.50
C LEU A 63 -1.64 5.90 -5.41
N GLY A 64 -1.78 7.15 -5.01
CA GLY A 64 -2.34 8.21 -5.84
C GLY A 64 -1.99 9.59 -5.33
N SER A 65 -1.94 10.56 -6.23
CA SER A 65 -1.81 11.97 -5.86
C SER A 65 -2.68 12.88 -6.71
N CYS A 66 -2.90 14.10 -6.21
CA CYS A 66 -3.65 15.14 -6.89
C CYS A 66 -3.08 16.52 -6.58
N GLY A 67 -3.40 17.50 -7.41
CA GLY A 67 -3.08 18.89 -7.14
C GLY A 67 -3.98 19.52 -6.07
N PRO A 68 -3.81 20.83 -5.78
CA PRO A 68 -4.52 21.52 -4.71
C PRO A 68 -6.03 21.65 -4.98
N ALA A 69 -6.46 21.53 -6.23
CA ALA A 69 -7.87 21.54 -6.61
C ALA A 69 -8.62 20.22 -6.30
N GLY A 70 -7.91 19.19 -5.81
CA GLY A 70 -8.46 17.85 -5.62
C GLY A 70 -8.48 17.04 -6.91
N VAL A 71 -9.44 16.12 -7.01
CA VAL A 71 -9.57 15.22 -8.16
C VAL A 71 -10.91 15.47 -8.86
N ASP A 72 -10.90 15.52 -10.18
CA ASP A 72 -12.08 15.30 -10.99
C ASP A 72 -12.11 13.83 -11.43
N PHE A 73 -13.05 13.08 -10.88
CA PHE A 73 -13.21 11.66 -11.20
C PHE A 73 -14.63 11.43 -11.72
N ALA A 74 -14.74 11.02 -12.99
CA ALA A 74 -16.01 10.77 -13.66
C ALA A 74 -17.00 11.96 -13.57
N GLY A 75 -16.50 13.21 -13.69
CA GLY A 75 -17.31 14.43 -13.61
C GLY A 75 -17.69 14.84 -12.19
N ARG A 76 -17.19 14.14 -11.17
CA ARG A 76 -17.36 14.48 -9.76
C ARG A 76 -16.07 15.06 -9.19
N LYS A 77 -16.18 16.25 -8.60
CA LYS A 77 -15.11 16.82 -7.77
C LYS A 77 -15.03 16.08 -6.43
N VAL A 78 -13.87 15.51 -6.15
CA VAL A 78 -13.56 14.82 -4.89
C VAL A 78 -12.54 15.67 -4.14
N ALA A 79 -12.88 16.04 -2.90
CA ALA A 79 -12.00 16.79 -2.03
C ALA A 79 -10.75 15.97 -1.66
N ILE A 80 -9.62 16.63 -1.43
CA ILE A 80 -8.35 15.99 -1.06
C ILE A 80 -8.50 15.10 0.19
N SER A 81 -9.33 15.54 1.14
CA SER A 81 -9.63 14.80 2.37
C SER A 81 -10.32 13.45 2.13
N ASP A 82 -11.06 13.31 1.03
CA ASP A 82 -11.91 12.14 0.76
C ASP A 82 -11.36 11.22 -0.34
N MET A 83 -10.45 11.73 -1.17
CA MET A 83 -9.85 11.06 -2.32
C MET A 83 -9.31 9.65 -2.01
N GLN A 84 -9.69 8.62 -2.74
CA GLN A 84 -9.02 7.32 -2.69
C GLN A 84 -7.93 7.26 -3.76
N PRO A 85 -6.90 6.39 -3.62
CA PRO A 85 -5.90 6.19 -4.67
C PRO A 85 -6.52 5.92 -6.05
N SER A 86 -7.62 5.15 -6.11
CA SER A 86 -8.34 4.81 -7.34
C SER A 86 -8.95 6.01 -8.07
N ASP A 87 -9.24 7.10 -7.36
CA ASP A 87 -9.87 8.29 -7.93
C ASP A 87 -8.85 9.07 -8.78
N THR A 88 -7.56 8.96 -8.45
CA THR A 88 -6.46 9.73 -9.04
C THR A 88 -6.09 9.29 -10.45
N ALA A 89 -5.65 10.24 -11.28
CA ALA A 89 -5.19 9.97 -12.64
C ALA A 89 -3.92 9.09 -12.67
N ASN A 90 -3.06 9.22 -11.67
CA ASN A 90 -1.81 8.48 -11.55
C ASN A 90 -1.93 7.25 -10.64
N PHE A 91 -3.10 6.61 -10.59
CA PHE A 91 -3.32 5.43 -9.77
C PHE A 91 -2.29 4.32 -10.06
N ALA A 92 -1.55 3.93 -9.03
CA ALA A 92 -0.52 2.89 -9.11
C ALA A 92 -0.49 2.00 -7.88
N ARG A 93 0.39 1.00 -7.93
CA ARG A 93 0.52 -0.01 -6.90
C ARG A 93 1.98 -0.35 -6.65
N LEU A 94 2.40 -0.26 -5.39
CA LEU A 94 3.68 -0.77 -4.92
C LEU A 94 3.54 -2.24 -4.51
N LYS A 95 4.38 -3.11 -5.08
CA LYS A 95 4.46 -4.53 -4.72
C LYS A 95 5.85 -5.11 -5.02
N PRO A 96 6.33 -6.09 -4.22
CA PRO A 96 7.71 -6.57 -4.31
C PRO A 96 8.00 -7.42 -5.55
N ARG A 97 6.99 -7.88 -6.28
CA ARG A 97 7.18 -8.70 -7.50
C ARG A 97 6.24 -8.28 -8.62
N THR A 98 6.60 -8.65 -9.84
CA THR A 98 5.77 -8.46 -11.02
C THR A 98 4.62 -9.49 -11.07
N GLY A 99 3.58 -9.21 -11.89
CA GLY A 99 2.47 -10.14 -12.16
C GLY A 99 1.13 -9.80 -11.48
N GLY A 100 0.02 -10.30 -12.03
CA GLY A 100 -1.34 -9.96 -11.56
C GLY A 100 -1.83 -10.72 -10.32
N SER A 101 -1.16 -11.81 -9.94
CA SER A 101 -1.55 -12.65 -8.80
C SER A 101 -1.26 -11.98 -7.46
N THR A 102 -2.05 -12.28 -6.42
CA THR A 102 -1.76 -11.85 -5.04
C THR A 102 -0.46 -12.45 -4.47
N ARG A 103 0.16 -13.43 -5.15
CA ARG A 103 1.52 -13.92 -4.81
C ARG A 103 2.62 -12.91 -5.14
N SER A 104 2.31 -11.89 -5.93
CA SER A 104 3.22 -10.78 -6.25
C SER A 104 3.24 -9.70 -5.16
N TRP A 105 2.32 -9.78 -4.20
CA TRP A 105 2.14 -8.81 -3.12
C TRP A 105 3.16 -9.03 -1.99
N PHE A 106 3.14 -8.17 -0.99
CA PHE A 106 3.84 -8.43 0.27
C PHE A 106 3.15 -9.60 0.96
N CYS A 107 3.86 -10.71 1.16
CA CYS A 107 3.29 -11.96 1.65
C CYS A 107 4.15 -12.53 2.79
N GLN A 108 3.50 -13.08 3.81
CA GLN A 108 4.15 -13.95 4.80
C GLN A 108 4.20 -15.42 4.39
N ASP A 109 3.51 -15.79 3.30
CA ASP A 109 3.38 -17.19 2.94
C ASP A 109 4.73 -17.80 2.55
N ARG A 110 5.09 -18.91 3.21
CA ARG A 110 6.24 -19.71 2.82
C ARG A 110 5.93 -20.54 1.58
N GLY A 111 6.94 -20.74 0.74
CA GLY A 111 6.89 -21.74 -0.32
C GLY A 111 6.72 -23.14 0.28
N LEU A 112 6.01 -24.03 -0.43
CA LEU A 112 5.65 -25.38 0.05
C LEU A 112 6.86 -26.16 0.59
N LEU A 113 8.01 -26.10 -0.10
CA LEU A 113 9.26 -26.76 0.32
C LEU A 113 9.77 -26.24 1.68
N LYS A 114 9.76 -24.91 1.89
CA LYS A 114 10.19 -24.32 3.17
C LYS A 114 9.22 -24.65 4.30
N SER A 115 7.92 -24.71 4.00
CA SER A 115 6.92 -25.07 5.00
C SER A 115 7.05 -26.53 5.47
N LEU A 116 7.46 -27.44 4.59
CA LEU A 116 7.69 -28.85 4.93
C LEU A 116 8.94 -29.02 5.81
N LEU A 117 10.02 -28.31 5.50
CA LEU A 117 11.29 -28.42 6.24
C LEU A 117 11.21 -27.82 7.65
N THR A 118 10.47 -26.71 7.82
CA THR A 118 10.43 -26.01 9.12
C THR A 118 9.14 -26.26 9.90
N PHE A 119 8.21 -27.04 9.36
CA PHE A 119 6.85 -27.23 9.89
C PHE A 119 6.09 -25.92 10.20
N ARG A 120 6.50 -24.80 9.57
CA ARG A 120 5.92 -23.46 9.76
C ARG A 120 5.39 -22.95 8.43
N ARG A 121 4.12 -22.55 8.41
CA ARG A 121 3.43 -22.09 7.19
C ARG A 121 3.69 -20.63 6.84
N LEU A 122 4.01 -19.80 7.83
CA LEU A 122 4.21 -18.35 7.68
C LEU A 122 5.62 -17.95 8.11
N ASP A 123 6.17 -16.95 7.40
CA ASP A 123 7.34 -16.19 7.81
C ASP A 123 7.00 -15.16 8.90
N ASP A 124 8.03 -14.69 9.60
CA ASP A 124 7.92 -13.62 10.59
C ASP A 124 7.33 -12.34 9.96
N PRO A 125 6.26 -11.75 10.52
CA PRO A 125 5.67 -10.52 9.99
C PRO A 125 6.67 -9.36 9.90
N ALA A 126 7.67 -9.31 10.80
CA ALA A 126 8.68 -8.26 10.80
C ALA A 126 9.48 -8.24 9.50
N VAL A 127 9.74 -9.41 8.89
CA VAL A 127 10.47 -9.49 7.61
C VAL A 127 9.64 -8.89 6.47
N THR A 128 8.34 -9.19 6.43
CA THR A 128 7.43 -8.63 5.42
C THR A 128 7.29 -7.12 5.58
N VAL A 129 7.17 -6.62 6.81
CA VAL A 129 7.05 -5.18 7.08
C VAL A 129 8.37 -4.44 6.82
N ALA A 130 9.51 -5.03 7.17
CA ALA A 130 10.82 -4.46 6.82
C ALA A 130 11.03 -4.35 5.30
N SER A 131 10.63 -5.37 4.54
CA SER A 131 10.65 -5.31 3.08
C SER A 131 9.72 -4.21 2.53
N PHE A 132 8.56 -4.02 3.15
CA PHE A 132 7.66 -2.93 2.77
C PHE A 132 8.29 -1.56 3.03
N ILE A 133 8.84 -1.32 4.22
CA ILE A 133 9.54 -0.08 4.56
C ILE A 133 10.71 0.16 3.59
N GLY A 134 11.50 -0.87 3.29
CA GLY A 134 12.63 -0.78 2.36
C GLY A 134 12.23 -0.37 0.94
N LEU A 135 11.01 -0.70 0.50
CA LEU A 135 10.48 -0.28 -0.80
C LEU A 135 9.67 1.02 -0.76
N PHE A 136 9.42 1.58 0.42
CA PHE A 136 8.54 2.74 0.55
C PHE A 136 9.13 4.01 -0.08
N GLY A 137 10.46 4.11 -0.20
CA GLY A 137 11.12 5.19 -0.93
C GLY A 137 10.62 5.31 -2.38
N GLU A 138 10.38 4.18 -3.06
CA GLU A 138 9.81 4.19 -4.42
C GLU A 138 8.38 4.74 -4.45
N ALA A 139 7.60 4.52 -3.39
CA ALA A 139 6.27 5.10 -3.27
C ALA A 139 6.33 6.62 -3.08
N GLU A 140 7.28 7.11 -2.28
CA GLU A 140 7.51 8.54 -2.11
C GLU A 140 7.93 9.20 -3.43
N ASP A 141 8.91 8.63 -4.12
CA ASP A 141 9.37 9.14 -5.43
C ASP A 141 8.24 9.17 -6.46
N TYR A 142 7.39 8.15 -6.46
CA TYR A 142 6.22 8.12 -7.33
C TYR A 142 5.17 9.16 -6.94
N LEU A 143 4.84 9.29 -5.65
CA LEU A 143 3.82 10.23 -5.18
C LEU A 143 4.22 11.69 -5.43
N TYR A 144 5.48 12.03 -5.16
CA TYR A 144 5.97 13.40 -5.21
C TYR A 144 6.43 13.81 -6.62
N ASN A 145 7.09 12.90 -7.34
CA ASN A 145 7.78 13.22 -8.59
C ASN A 145 7.24 12.44 -9.80
N ASN A 146 6.25 11.56 -9.61
CA ASN A 146 5.72 10.67 -10.64
C ASN A 146 6.80 9.75 -11.26
N VAL A 147 7.89 9.48 -10.52
CA VAL A 147 9.00 8.62 -10.95
C VAL A 147 8.63 7.17 -10.64
N LYS A 148 8.60 6.31 -11.67
CA LYS A 148 8.27 4.89 -11.51
C LYS A 148 9.53 4.08 -11.17
N GLY A 149 9.57 3.56 -9.95
CA GLY A 149 10.54 2.54 -9.54
C GLY A 149 10.20 1.14 -10.07
N PRO A 150 11.12 0.17 -9.95
CA PRO A 150 10.92 -1.21 -10.41
C PRO A 150 9.71 -1.92 -9.80
N HIS A 151 9.25 -1.48 -8.63
CA HIS A 151 8.15 -2.09 -7.88
C HIS A 151 6.83 -1.32 -8.00
N ILE A 152 6.80 -0.27 -8.84
CA ILE A 152 5.62 0.56 -9.08
C ILE A 152 4.90 0.10 -10.36
N PHE A 153 3.63 -0.27 -10.21
CA PHE A 153 2.79 -0.77 -11.30
C PHE A 153 1.58 0.14 -11.48
N SER A 154 1.54 0.88 -12.59
CA SER A 154 0.37 1.70 -12.94
C SER A 154 -0.83 0.83 -13.29
N LEU A 155 -2.00 1.24 -12.82
CA LEU A 155 -3.24 0.48 -12.96
C LEU A 155 -4.27 1.14 -13.90
N ARG A 156 -4.01 2.37 -14.36
CA ARG A 156 -4.79 2.98 -15.45
C ARG A 156 -4.10 2.74 -16.79
N PHE A 157 -4.88 2.28 -17.76
CA PHE A 157 -4.51 2.27 -19.16
C PHE A 157 -4.47 3.73 -19.64
N ALA A 158 -3.46 4.09 -20.43
CA ALA A 158 -3.49 5.34 -21.18
C ALA A 158 -4.76 5.33 -22.04
N THR A 159 -5.66 6.28 -21.77
CA THR A 159 -6.73 6.65 -22.70
C THR A 159 -6.16 7.41 -23.86
#